data_AF-A0A8J2XC71-F1
#
_entry.id   AF-A0A8J2XC71-F1
#
_cell.length_a   1.000
_cell.length_b   1.000
_cell.length_c   1.000
_cell.angle_alpha   90.00
_cell.angle_beta   90.00
_cell.angle_gamma   90.00
#
_symmetry.space_group_name_H-M   'P 1'
#
loop_
_entity.id
_entity.type
_entity.pdbx_description
1 polymer ?
#
loop_
_entity_poly.entity_id
_entity_poly.type
_entity_poly.pdbx_seq_one_letter_code
_entity_poly.pdbx_strand_id
1 'polypeptide(L)'
;MQGDDMTESKLGILCDLYSDIVPRSQESESFYLEILVACHGSLNAAVEMINESLGVCRFPNGLQLRKRKYDGSEESKGVRKIQRSLNYFITDSNNRIRAVSDNSGGKISSNPIELFTKEDIEANVKYITFHRNALPEPLADSLLQHLVQDEDNFTPNQFHLFGKKCTSNHLTKMFSSNEDILLGRSKIYYNSYTRTNVAKYDDDLKMAQLLIEDQVNETIAKQDPQPFQIRCPDWRGDVVLVNRYDRDSNLDWHSDRMTSIGPQPIIASLSLGCVREFRVRRTYPANSQVYVLRPPHNTLMIMHAGFQEEYKHCVHAGPKNATLEQHPISKDIRINLTYRCYLQTYLRNCPTCTKCGSSMDLRRAFKDPKTRGQYLWQCSRGYKGEDCDGVKRADFQNECLTVRNYKEQGSRWLAPDDNEARNAQKVGT
;
A
#
# COMPACT_ATOMS: atom_id res chain seq x y z
N MET A 1 4.03 -37.08 -34.60
CA MET A 1 3.91 -37.77 -33.29
C MET A 1 5.24 -37.79 -32.52
N GLN A 2 6.11 -36.77 -32.62
CA GLN A 2 7.38 -36.67 -31.86
C GLN A 2 7.41 -35.47 -30.88
N GLY A 3 6.42 -34.58 -30.93
CA GLY A 3 6.34 -33.38 -30.08
C GLY A 3 5.59 -33.59 -28.77
N ASP A 4 4.57 -34.45 -28.75
CA ASP A 4 3.74 -34.70 -27.55
C ASP A 4 4.52 -35.48 -26.47
N ASP A 5 5.30 -36.48 -26.88
CA ASP A 5 6.10 -37.36 -26.00
C ASP A 5 7.18 -36.58 -25.21
N MET A 6 7.75 -35.52 -25.80
CA MET A 6 8.72 -34.64 -25.14
C MET A 6 8.07 -33.62 -24.20
N THR A 7 6.78 -33.34 -24.33
CA THR A 7 6.07 -32.38 -23.48
C THR A 7 5.55 -33.08 -22.23
N GLU A 8 4.98 -34.29 -22.37
CA GLU A 8 4.57 -35.13 -21.24
C GLU A 8 5.77 -35.48 -20.34
N SER A 9 6.93 -35.79 -20.92
CA SER A 9 8.16 -36.04 -20.14
C SER A 9 8.59 -34.83 -19.30
N LYS A 10 8.51 -33.60 -19.85
CA LYS A 10 8.85 -32.36 -19.12
C LYS A 10 7.84 -32.04 -18.02
N LEU A 11 6.56 -32.27 -18.28
CA LEU A 11 5.50 -32.13 -17.27
C LEU A 11 5.70 -33.11 -16.11
N GLY A 12 6.03 -34.37 -16.41
CA GLY A 12 6.37 -35.37 -15.40
C GLY A 12 7.52 -34.91 -14.49
N ILE A 13 8.60 -34.38 -15.08
CA ILE A 13 9.74 -33.85 -14.31
C ILE A 13 9.32 -32.68 -13.40
N LEU A 14 8.53 -31.73 -13.89
CA LEU A 14 8.06 -30.60 -13.07
C LEU A 14 7.13 -31.07 -11.94
N CYS A 15 6.20 -31.98 -12.23
CA CYS A 15 5.31 -32.59 -11.25
C CYS A 15 6.06 -33.37 -10.17
N ASP A 16 7.15 -34.07 -10.50
CA ASP A 16 8.01 -34.73 -9.51
C ASP A 16 8.79 -33.71 -8.67
N LEU A 17 9.38 -32.70 -9.32
CA LEU A 17 10.33 -31.76 -8.72
C LEU A 17 9.70 -30.88 -7.62
N TYR A 18 8.39 -30.61 -7.73
CA TYR A 18 7.63 -29.75 -6.83
C TYR A 18 6.45 -30.46 -6.15
N SER A 19 6.42 -31.80 -6.19
CA SER A 19 5.33 -32.62 -5.61
C SER A 19 5.09 -32.38 -4.11
N ASP A 20 6.09 -31.89 -3.38
CA ASP A 20 6.02 -31.55 -1.96
C ASP A 20 5.40 -30.17 -1.70
N ILE A 21 5.29 -29.32 -2.72
CA ILE A 21 4.79 -27.94 -2.64
C ILE A 21 3.46 -27.80 -3.37
N VAL A 22 3.33 -28.42 -4.55
CA VAL A 22 2.14 -28.42 -5.38
C VAL A 22 1.65 -29.87 -5.53
N PRO A 23 0.53 -30.25 -4.89
CA PRO A 23 -0.02 -31.59 -4.98
C PRO A 23 -0.31 -31.99 -6.43
N ARG A 24 -0.10 -33.26 -6.80
CA ARG A 24 -0.44 -33.74 -8.14
C ARG A 24 -1.96 -33.74 -8.34
N SER A 25 -2.40 -33.03 -9.36
CA SER A 25 -3.78 -32.96 -9.82
C SER A 25 -3.79 -32.64 -11.32
N GLN A 26 -4.94 -32.82 -11.97
CA GLN A 26 -5.11 -32.43 -13.37
C GLN A 26 -4.98 -30.91 -13.56
N GLU A 27 -5.30 -30.13 -12.51
CA GLU A 27 -5.06 -28.67 -12.49
C GLU A 27 -3.56 -28.34 -12.40
N SER A 28 -2.77 -29.10 -11.65
CA SER A 28 -1.33 -28.91 -11.49
C SER A 28 -0.56 -29.21 -12.79
N GLU A 29 -0.97 -30.22 -13.55
CA GLU A 29 -0.39 -30.52 -14.87
C GLU A 29 -0.68 -29.41 -15.88
N SER A 30 -1.92 -28.89 -15.88
CA SER A 30 -2.31 -27.75 -16.71
C SER A 30 -1.49 -26.50 -16.36
N PHE A 31 -1.24 -26.27 -15.07
CA PHE A 31 -0.37 -25.20 -14.58
C PHE A 31 1.08 -25.30 -15.09
N TYR A 32 1.70 -26.47 -15.01
CA TYR A 32 3.08 -26.65 -15.53
C TYR A 32 3.14 -26.53 -17.06
N LEU A 33 2.06 -26.88 -17.76
CA LEU A 33 1.98 -26.75 -19.22
C LEU A 33 1.96 -25.28 -19.64
N GLU A 34 1.17 -24.43 -18.97
CA GLU A 34 1.16 -22.98 -19.23
C GLU A 34 2.54 -22.34 -19.00
N ILE A 35 3.22 -22.76 -17.93
CA ILE A 35 4.60 -22.32 -17.63
C ILE A 35 5.57 -22.77 -18.73
N LEU A 36 5.51 -24.03 -19.16
CA LEU A 36 6.36 -24.53 -20.23
C LEU A 36 6.12 -23.76 -21.53
N VAL A 37 4.86 -23.44 -21.86
CA VAL A 37 4.51 -22.63 -23.04
C VAL A 37 5.11 -21.22 -22.92
N ALA A 38 4.98 -20.57 -21.76
CA ALA A 38 5.57 -19.26 -21.48
C ALA A 38 7.10 -19.26 -21.58
N CYS A 39 7.73 -20.40 -21.28
CA CYS A 39 9.17 -20.61 -21.41
C CYS A 39 9.59 -21.21 -22.76
N HIS A 40 8.74 -21.13 -23.80
CA HIS A 40 9.01 -21.68 -25.15
C HIS A 40 9.42 -23.16 -25.15
N GLY A 41 8.84 -23.94 -24.23
CA GLY A 41 9.10 -25.37 -24.04
C GLY A 41 10.42 -25.69 -23.33
N SER A 42 11.14 -24.71 -22.78
CA SER A 42 12.40 -24.92 -22.06
C SER A 42 12.17 -25.34 -20.60
N LEU A 43 12.54 -26.58 -20.27
CA LEU A 43 12.44 -27.11 -18.90
C LEU A 43 13.31 -26.34 -17.92
N ASN A 44 14.53 -25.96 -18.30
CA ASN A 44 15.44 -25.23 -17.41
C ASN A 44 14.92 -23.82 -17.10
N ALA A 45 14.37 -23.13 -18.10
CA ALA A 45 13.77 -21.81 -17.89
C ALA A 45 12.48 -21.90 -17.04
N ALA A 46 11.67 -22.94 -17.24
CA ALA A 46 10.50 -23.22 -16.42
C ALA A 46 10.89 -23.50 -14.95
N VAL A 47 11.89 -24.36 -14.70
CA VAL A 47 12.40 -24.63 -13.35
C VAL A 47 12.99 -23.37 -12.71
N GLU A 48 13.77 -22.59 -13.46
CA GLU A 48 14.33 -21.33 -12.95
C GLU A 48 13.20 -20.36 -12.55
N MET A 49 12.18 -20.20 -13.40
CA MET A 49 11.03 -19.35 -13.12
C MET A 49 10.20 -19.84 -11.92
N ILE A 50 9.96 -21.14 -11.79
CA ILE A 50 9.23 -21.71 -10.65
C ILE A 50 10.05 -21.58 -9.36
N ASN A 51 11.35 -21.86 -9.41
CA ASN A 51 12.27 -21.66 -8.29
C ASN A 51 12.30 -20.21 -7.82
N GLU A 52 12.48 -19.27 -8.75
CA GLU A 52 12.49 -17.84 -8.47
C GLU A 52 11.15 -17.41 -7.87
N SER A 53 10.03 -17.95 -8.33
CA SER A 53 8.70 -17.54 -7.88
C SER A 53 8.19 -18.23 -6.62
N LEU A 54 8.67 -19.43 -6.29
CA LEU A 54 8.37 -20.14 -5.04
C LEU A 54 9.44 -19.90 -3.95
N GLY A 55 10.55 -19.23 -4.28
CA GLY A 55 11.67 -19.02 -3.36
C GLY A 55 12.39 -20.31 -2.98
N VAL A 56 12.41 -21.29 -3.88
CA VAL A 56 13.06 -22.61 -3.69
C VAL A 56 14.19 -22.81 -4.69
N CYS A 57 15.12 -23.73 -4.41
CA CYS A 57 16.21 -24.07 -5.33
C CYS A 57 16.14 -25.56 -5.69
N ARG A 58 15.43 -25.89 -6.76
CA ARG A 58 15.31 -27.26 -7.29
C ARG A 58 16.03 -27.41 -8.63
N PHE A 59 16.55 -28.59 -8.93
CA PHE A 59 17.25 -28.85 -10.19
C PHE A 59 16.75 -30.17 -10.79
N PRO A 60 16.44 -30.20 -12.09
CA PRO A 60 16.15 -31.45 -12.77
C PRO A 60 17.46 -32.26 -12.85
N ASN A 61 17.43 -33.50 -12.37
CA ASN A 61 18.54 -34.46 -12.34
C ASN A 61 19.75 -34.08 -11.48
N GLY A 62 19.59 -33.97 -10.14
CA GLY A 62 20.60 -34.33 -9.13
C GLY A 62 22.03 -33.77 -9.20
N LEU A 63 22.36 -32.91 -10.15
CA LEU A 63 23.71 -32.43 -10.43
C LEU A 63 23.85 -31.00 -9.91
N GLN A 64 24.62 -30.86 -8.83
CA GLN A 64 25.10 -29.57 -8.36
C GLN A 64 25.89 -28.88 -9.47
N LEU A 65 25.32 -27.85 -10.10
CA LEU A 65 26.12 -26.88 -10.83
C LEU A 65 26.94 -26.08 -9.81
N ARG A 66 28.21 -26.48 -9.66
CA ARG A 66 29.25 -25.70 -9.01
C ARG A 66 29.12 -24.24 -9.42
N LYS A 67 29.01 -23.34 -8.43
CA LYS A 67 29.26 -21.90 -8.60
C LYS A 67 30.52 -21.74 -9.45
N ARG A 68 30.40 -21.19 -10.66
CA ARG A 68 31.56 -20.64 -11.35
C ARG A 68 32.07 -19.50 -10.47
N LYS A 69 33.23 -19.73 -9.82
CA LYS A 69 34.13 -18.66 -9.39
C LYS A 69 34.46 -17.86 -10.65
N TYR A 70 33.86 -16.69 -10.79
CA TYR A 70 34.45 -15.64 -11.60
C TYR A 70 35.26 -14.79 -10.63
N ASP A 71 36.57 -14.97 -10.70
CA ASP A 71 37.57 -14.17 -10.03
C ASP A 71 37.87 -12.98 -10.95
N GLY A 72 37.75 -11.76 -10.45
CA GLY A 72 37.92 -10.54 -11.25
C GLY A 72 37.00 -9.40 -10.83
N SER A 73 37.51 -8.60 -9.91
CA SER A 73 37.12 -7.23 -9.53
C SER A 73 36.14 -6.49 -10.46
N GLU A 74 34.93 -6.23 -9.96
CA GLU A 74 34.23 -4.94 -10.02
C GLU A 74 32.98 -5.01 -9.13
N GLU A 75 32.93 -4.20 -8.07
CA GLU A 75 31.76 -4.05 -7.19
C GLU A 75 30.60 -3.41 -7.95
N SER A 76 29.82 -4.23 -8.66
CA SER A 76 28.50 -3.82 -9.12
C SER A 76 27.53 -3.81 -7.93
N LYS A 77 27.11 -2.61 -7.52
CA LYS A 77 26.04 -2.40 -6.51
C LYS A 77 24.81 -3.20 -6.92
N GLY A 78 24.56 -4.29 -6.22
CA GLY A 78 23.52 -5.27 -6.56
C GLY A 78 22.13 -4.66 -6.66
N VAL A 79 21.56 -4.69 -7.86
CA VAL A 79 20.14 -4.47 -8.10
C VAL A 79 19.39 -5.62 -7.42
N ARG A 80 18.55 -5.32 -6.42
CA ARG A 80 17.68 -6.34 -5.80
C ARG A 80 16.70 -6.82 -6.87
N LYS A 81 16.77 -8.11 -7.26
CA LYS A 81 15.81 -8.74 -8.16
C LYS A 81 14.40 -8.67 -7.55
N ILE A 82 13.42 -8.20 -8.33
CA ILE A 82 12.00 -8.24 -7.99
C ILE A 82 11.46 -9.59 -8.47
N GLN A 83 10.80 -10.34 -7.59
CA GLN A 83 10.17 -11.62 -7.89
C GLN A 83 8.77 -11.37 -8.45
N ARG A 84 8.35 -12.09 -9.51
CA ARG A 84 7.00 -11.95 -10.09
C ARG A 84 6.05 -13.01 -9.51
N SER A 85 4.79 -12.65 -9.27
CA SER A 85 3.75 -13.64 -8.93
C SER A 85 3.53 -14.62 -10.08
N LEU A 86 3.42 -15.91 -9.78
CA LEU A 86 3.15 -16.97 -10.77
C LEU A 86 1.79 -16.81 -11.47
N ASN A 87 0.82 -16.21 -10.79
CA ASN A 87 -0.52 -15.99 -11.35
C ASN A 87 -0.54 -15.02 -12.53
N TYR A 88 0.56 -14.29 -12.79
CA TYR A 88 0.71 -13.49 -14.01
C TYR A 88 0.62 -14.33 -15.29
N PHE A 89 1.07 -15.59 -15.25
CA PHE A 89 1.13 -16.45 -16.42
C PHE A 89 -0.12 -17.32 -16.61
N ILE A 90 -1.05 -17.28 -15.65
CA ILE A 90 -2.22 -18.17 -15.60
C ILE A 90 -3.43 -17.45 -16.18
N THR A 91 -3.86 -17.88 -17.37
CA THR A 91 -5.00 -17.27 -18.08
C THR A 91 -6.35 -17.78 -17.57
N ASP A 92 -6.42 -19.02 -17.09
CA ASP A 92 -7.63 -19.60 -16.51
C ASP A 92 -7.77 -19.25 -15.03
N SER A 93 -8.86 -18.56 -14.67
CA SER A 93 -9.18 -18.18 -13.28
C SER A 93 -9.32 -19.37 -12.33
N ASN A 94 -9.66 -20.58 -12.84
CA ASN A 94 -9.82 -21.77 -12.00
C ASN A 94 -8.50 -22.38 -11.53
N ASN A 95 -7.38 -22.07 -12.22
CA ASN A 95 -6.06 -22.66 -11.97
C ASN A 95 -5.11 -21.73 -11.20
N ARG A 96 -5.58 -20.60 -10.69
CA ARG A 96 -4.74 -19.62 -9.98
C ARG A 96 -4.23 -20.17 -8.66
N ILE A 97 -2.93 -19.97 -8.39
CA ILE A 97 -2.28 -20.37 -7.15
C ILE A 97 -2.83 -19.54 -6.00
N ARG A 98 -3.39 -20.21 -4.99
CA ARG A 98 -3.83 -19.58 -3.74
C ARG A 98 -2.61 -19.12 -2.94
N ALA A 99 -2.71 -17.95 -2.30
CA ALA A 99 -1.62 -17.37 -1.52
C ALA A 99 -0.95 -18.40 -0.59
N VAL A 100 0.38 -18.41 -0.56
CA VAL A 100 1.14 -19.22 0.39
C VAL A 100 0.74 -18.77 1.79
N SER A 101 0.06 -19.64 2.53
CA SER A 101 -0.29 -19.37 3.92
C SER A 101 0.98 -19.07 4.72
N ASP A 102 0.94 -18.07 5.60
CA ASP A 102 2.00 -17.66 6.55
C ASP A 102 2.48 -18.79 7.50
N ASN A 103 2.04 -20.04 7.31
CA ASN A 103 2.34 -21.20 8.15
C ASN A 103 3.44 -22.14 7.62
N SER A 104 4.11 -21.83 6.52
CA SER A 104 5.31 -22.57 6.13
C SER A 104 6.53 -21.96 6.82
N GLY A 105 7.18 -22.71 7.71
CA GLY A 105 8.40 -22.31 8.44
C GLY A 105 9.65 -22.10 7.58
N GLY A 106 9.49 -21.72 6.31
CA GLY A 106 10.55 -21.33 5.40
C GLY A 106 11.02 -19.90 5.66
N LYS A 107 12.30 -19.62 5.39
CA LYS A 107 12.83 -18.25 5.46
C LYS A 107 12.11 -17.38 4.42
N ILE A 108 11.38 -16.35 4.88
CA ILE A 108 10.78 -15.34 4.00
C ILE A 108 11.88 -14.72 3.15
N SER A 109 11.74 -14.81 1.82
CA SER A 109 12.67 -14.20 0.87
C SER A 109 12.73 -12.68 1.11
N SER A 110 13.93 -12.10 1.13
CA SER A 110 14.08 -10.65 1.29
C SER A 110 13.68 -9.85 0.05
N ASN A 111 13.36 -10.52 -1.05
CA ASN A 111 13.08 -9.87 -2.33
C ASN A 111 11.61 -9.40 -2.39
N PRO A 112 11.34 -8.19 -2.92
CA PRO A 112 9.98 -7.75 -3.18
C PRO A 112 9.26 -8.68 -4.16
N ILE A 113 7.98 -8.94 -3.94
CA ILE A 113 7.10 -9.73 -4.83
C ILE A 113 6.16 -8.78 -5.56
N GLU A 114 6.17 -8.80 -6.88
CA GLU A 114 5.27 -8.04 -7.73
C GLU A 114 3.94 -8.76 -7.93
N LEU A 115 2.84 -8.04 -7.67
CA LEU A 115 1.46 -8.51 -7.84
C LEU A 115 0.81 -7.74 -9.00
N PHE A 116 0.21 -8.46 -9.94
CA PHE A 116 -0.25 -7.89 -11.22
C PHE A 116 -1.78 -7.84 -11.35
N THR A 117 -2.45 -8.93 -11.00
CA THR A 117 -3.90 -9.05 -11.16
C THR A 117 -4.62 -8.48 -9.94
N LYS A 118 -5.86 -8.02 -10.13
CA LYS A 118 -6.70 -7.53 -9.03
C LYS A 118 -6.81 -8.58 -7.92
N GLU A 119 -7.05 -9.83 -8.32
CA GLU A 119 -7.26 -10.94 -7.40
C GLU A 119 -5.98 -11.27 -6.61
N ASP A 120 -4.81 -11.21 -7.25
CA ASP A 120 -3.53 -11.41 -6.55
C ASP A 120 -3.29 -10.32 -5.51
N ILE A 121 -3.57 -9.07 -5.87
CA ILE A 121 -3.40 -7.92 -4.99
C ILE A 121 -4.30 -8.08 -3.77
N GLU A 122 -5.60 -8.31 -4.01
CA GLU A 122 -6.62 -8.40 -2.96
C GLU A 122 -6.47 -9.65 -2.08
N ALA A 123 -5.89 -10.74 -2.61
CA ALA A 123 -5.60 -11.95 -1.84
C ALA A 123 -4.36 -11.83 -0.94
N ASN A 124 -3.33 -11.09 -1.37
CA ASN A 124 -2.05 -11.00 -0.64
C ASN A 124 -1.94 -9.75 0.25
N VAL A 125 -2.65 -8.68 -0.09
CA VAL A 125 -2.66 -7.43 0.67
C VAL A 125 -4.06 -7.23 1.24
N LYS A 126 -4.22 -7.45 2.55
CA LYS A 126 -5.50 -7.25 3.22
C LYS A 126 -5.90 -5.78 3.24
N TYR A 127 -7.20 -5.53 3.38
CA TYR A 127 -7.79 -4.18 3.48
C TYR A 127 -7.51 -3.30 2.26
N ILE A 128 -7.46 -3.91 1.07
CA ILE A 128 -7.32 -3.18 -0.18
C ILE A 128 -8.30 -3.70 -1.21
N THR A 129 -8.83 -2.82 -2.05
CA THR A 129 -9.43 -3.21 -3.33
C THR A 129 -8.85 -2.39 -4.47
N PHE A 130 -8.90 -2.97 -5.66
CA PHE A 130 -8.27 -2.45 -6.86
C PHE A 130 -9.26 -2.41 -8.03
N HIS A 131 -9.40 -1.26 -8.66
CA HIS A 131 -10.35 -1.00 -9.73
C HIS A 131 -9.62 -0.32 -10.90
N ARG A 132 -9.51 -1.00 -12.03
CA ARG A 132 -8.97 -0.42 -13.27
C ARG A 132 -10.07 0.35 -13.99
N ASN A 133 -9.69 1.35 -14.76
CA ASN A 133 -10.59 2.22 -15.52
C ASN A 133 -11.67 2.85 -14.62
N ALA A 134 -11.25 3.39 -13.49
CA ALA A 134 -12.15 3.84 -12.44
C ALA A 134 -13.01 5.05 -12.83
N LEU A 135 -12.52 5.88 -13.76
CA LEU A 135 -13.24 6.99 -14.36
C LEU A 135 -13.50 6.75 -15.85
N PRO A 136 -14.50 7.40 -16.46
CA PRO A 136 -14.58 7.50 -17.92
C PRO A 136 -13.27 8.03 -18.50
N GLU A 137 -12.78 7.40 -19.57
CA GLU A 137 -11.48 7.72 -20.18
C GLU A 137 -11.30 9.21 -20.51
N PRO A 138 -12.28 9.92 -21.13
CA PRO A 138 -12.15 11.35 -21.38
C PRO A 138 -11.95 12.19 -20.11
N LEU A 139 -12.57 11.80 -19.00
CA LEU A 139 -12.43 12.50 -17.71
C LEU A 139 -11.05 12.23 -17.09
N ALA A 140 -10.56 10.99 -17.15
CA ALA A 140 -9.25 10.63 -16.63
C ALA A 140 -8.12 11.37 -17.37
N ASP A 141 -8.24 11.48 -18.70
CA ASP A 141 -7.28 12.17 -19.55
C ASP A 141 -7.33 13.68 -19.35
N SER A 142 -8.53 14.28 -19.29
CA SER A 142 -8.72 15.71 -19.00
C SER A 142 -8.12 16.09 -17.65
N LEU A 143 -8.41 15.32 -16.60
CA LEU A 143 -7.82 15.50 -15.26
C LEU A 143 -6.30 15.43 -15.29
N LEU A 144 -5.74 14.43 -15.96
CA LEU A 144 -4.29 14.28 -16.07
C LEU A 144 -3.67 15.49 -16.78
N GLN A 145 -4.27 15.92 -17.90
CA GLN A 145 -3.79 17.04 -18.68
C GLN A 145 -3.81 18.34 -17.86
N HIS A 146 -4.93 18.66 -17.21
CA HIS A 146 -5.06 19.86 -16.39
C HIS A 146 -4.07 19.87 -15.21
N LEU A 147 -3.95 18.75 -14.47
CA LEU A 147 -3.05 18.68 -13.31
C LEU A 147 -1.57 18.67 -13.68
N VAL A 148 -1.20 18.17 -14.86
CA VAL A 148 0.19 18.24 -15.36
C VAL A 148 0.54 19.66 -15.80
N GLN A 149 -0.39 20.39 -16.41
CA GLN A 149 -0.19 21.77 -16.85
C GLN A 149 -0.16 22.79 -15.71
N ASP A 150 -0.68 22.43 -14.54
CA ASP A 150 -0.72 23.24 -13.31
C ASP A 150 0.65 23.31 -12.59
N GLU A 151 1.74 23.62 -13.30
CA GLU A 151 3.11 23.50 -12.76
C GLU A 151 3.41 24.48 -11.61
N ASP A 152 2.88 25.69 -11.65
CA ASP A 152 3.23 26.76 -10.70
C ASP A 152 2.62 26.60 -9.29
N ASN A 153 1.68 25.67 -9.11
CA ASN A 153 0.90 25.58 -7.87
C ASN A 153 1.21 24.35 -6.99
N PHE A 154 2.06 23.44 -7.46
CA PHE A 154 2.51 22.30 -6.67
C PHE A 154 3.77 22.63 -5.89
N THR A 155 3.79 22.32 -4.59
CA THR A 155 4.90 22.68 -3.70
C THR A 155 5.47 21.46 -2.98
N PRO A 156 6.78 21.42 -2.71
CA PRO A 156 7.36 20.36 -1.89
C PRO A 156 6.99 20.57 -0.42
N ASN A 157 6.79 19.48 0.31
CA ASN A 157 6.56 19.51 1.74
C ASN A 157 7.87 19.63 2.50
N GLN A 158 7.93 20.57 3.45
CA GLN A 158 9.04 20.71 4.39
C GLN A 158 8.64 20.20 5.77
N PHE A 159 9.50 19.40 6.39
CA PHE A 159 9.27 18.82 7.73
C PHE A 159 10.60 18.50 8.42
N HIS A 160 10.58 18.19 9.72
CA HIS A 160 11.77 17.74 10.44
C HIS A 160 11.74 16.24 10.70
N LEU A 161 12.86 15.56 10.46
CA LEU A 161 13.13 14.19 10.91
C LEU A 161 14.41 14.18 11.72
N PHE A 162 14.35 13.69 12.96
CA PHE A 162 15.51 13.62 13.86
C PHE A 162 16.23 14.98 14.02
N GLY A 163 15.45 16.06 14.16
CA GLY A 163 15.96 17.43 14.26
C GLY A 163 16.49 18.04 12.95
N LYS A 164 16.56 17.28 11.85
CA LYS A 164 17.01 17.77 10.55
C LYS A 164 15.83 18.18 9.68
N LYS A 165 15.93 19.36 9.06
CA LYS A 165 14.98 19.82 8.07
C LYS A 165 15.12 18.98 6.80
N CYS A 166 14.00 18.43 6.34
CA CYS A 166 13.87 17.61 5.14
C CYS A 166 12.85 18.26 4.20
N THR A 167 13.04 18.08 2.90
CA THR A 167 12.14 18.54 1.85
C THR A 167 11.78 17.35 0.97
N SER A 168 10.50 17.16 0.67
CA SER A 168 10.07 16.11 -0.26
C SER A 168 10.56 16.41 -1.68
N ASN A 169 10.89 15.37 -2.44
CA ASN A 169 11.23 15.47 -3.86
C ASN A 169 10.02 15.23 -4.80
N HIS A 170 8.88 14.80 -4.26
CA HIS A 170 7.58 14.90 -4.93
C HIS A 170 6.92 16.21 -4.51
N LEU A 171 6.05 16.73 -5.38
CA LEU A 171 5.30 17.95 -5.13
C LEU A 171 3.86 17.62 -4.77
N THR A 172 3.23 18.49 -3.99
CA THR A 172 1.86 18.29 -3.53
C THR A 172 1.01 19.55 -3.67
N LYS A 173 -0.27 19.35 -3.91
CA LYS A 173 -1.31 20.39 -3.86
C LYS A 173 -2.58 19.78 -3.27
N MET A 174 -3.21 20.51 -2.35
CA MET A 174 -4.45 20.08 -1.72
C MET A 174 -5.61 20.81 -2.37
N PHE A 175 -6.67 20.07 -2.66
CA PHE A 175 -7.91 20.63 -3.16
C PHE A 175 -9.06 20.24 -2.24
N SER A 176 -10.15 21.02 -2.24
CA SER A 176 -11.39 20.65 -1.58
C SER A 176 -12.62 21.18 -2.32
N SER A 177 -13.73 20.44 -2.23
CA SER A 177 -15.08 20.92 -2.59
C SER A 177 -15.88 21.41 -1.37
N ASN A 178 -15.31 21.34 -0.17
CA ASN A 178 -15.96 21.73 1.08
C ASN A 178 -15.74 23.22 1.38
N GLU A 179 -16.82 24.00 1.37
CA GLU A 179 -16.76 25.45 1.61
C GLU A 179 -16.20 25.82 2.99
N ASP A 180 -16.47 25.05 4.03
CA ASP A 180 -15.94 25.34 5.37
C ASP A 180 -14.41 25.18 5.43
N ILE A 181 -13.84 24.27 4.63
CA ILE A 181 -12.39 24.10 4.50
C ILE A 181 -11.81 25.25 3.68
N LEU A 182 -12.45 25.58 2.54
CA LEU A 182 -12.00 26.66 1.65
C LEU A 182 -12.03 28.04 2.33
N LEU A 183 -13.04 28.30 3.17
CA LEU A 183 -13.18 29.53 3.94
C LEU A 183 -12.37 29.52 5.24
N GLY A 184 -11.61 28.45 5.52
CA GLY A 184 -10.77 28.32 6.71
C GLY A 184 -11.52 28.14 8.03
N ARG A 185 -12.83 27.85 7.99
CA ARG A 185 -13.67 27.53 9.16
C ARG A 185 -13.32 26.16 9.74
N SER A 186 -12.92 25.22 8.88
CA SER A 186 -12.40 23.89 9.25
C SER A 186 -10.92 23.79 8.93
N LYS A 187 -10.07 23.71 9.96
CA LYS A 187 -8.60 23.68 9.79
C LYS A 187 -8.08 22.25 9.64
N ILE A 188 -7.45 21.95 8.52
CA ILE A 188 -6.74 20.67 8.32
C ILE A 188 -5.36 20.76 8.97
N TYR A 189 -5.10 19.91 9.96
CA TYR A 189 -3.79 19.77 10.58
C TYR A 189 -2.99 18.64 9.92
N TYR A 190 -1.74 18.95 9.56
CA TYR A 190 -0.78 17.98 9.03
C TYR A 190 0.66 18.34 9.47
N ASN A 191 1.39 17.39 10.08
CA ASN A 191 2.74 17.61 10.61
C ASN A 191 2.87 18.80 11.58
N SER A 192 1.86 19.05 12.43
CA SER A 192 1.77 20.23 13.32
C SER A 192 1.57 21.60 12.63
N TYR A 193 1.38 21.60 11.32
CA TYR A 193 1.05 22.79 10.55
C TYR A 193 -0.42 22.75 10.14
N THR A 194 -1.08 23.89 10.19
CA THR A 194 -2.38 24.06 9.53
C THR A 194 -2.12 24.23 8.04
N ARG A 195 -2.81 23.44 7.21
CA ARG A 195 -2.79 23.66 5.76
C ARG A 195 -3.65 24.87 5.44
N THR A 196 -3.04 25.91 4.90
CA THR A 196 -3.69 27.19 4.59
C THR A 196 -3.97 27.39 3.10
N ASN A 197 -3.28 26.64 2.23
CA ASN A 197 -3.44 26.73 0.79
C ASN A 197 -4.19 25.49 0.27
N VAL A 198 -5.52 25.56 0.28
CA VAL A 198 -6.42 24.53 -0.27
C VAL A 198 -7.14 25.13 -1.47
N ALA A 199 -6.92 24.55 -2.64
CA ALA A 199 -7.56 24.99 -3.87
C ALA A 199 -9.01 24.46 -3.98
N LYS A 200 -9.89 25.20 -4.65
CA LYS A 200 -11.24 24.73 -4.95
C LYS A 200 -11.18 23.65 -6.03
N TYR A 201 -12.08 22.67 -5.98
CA TYR A 201 -12.28 21.73 -7.09
C TYR A 201 -12.73 22.48 -8.34
N ASP A 202 -12.14 22.12 -9.47
CA ASP A 202 -12.73 22.39 -10.78
C ASP A 202 -13.82 21.36 -11.09
N ASP A 203 -14.45 21.50 -12.26
CA ASP A 203 -15.55 20.63 -12.68
C ASP A 203 -15.10 19.18 -12.83
N ASP A 204 -13.89 18.94 -13.37
CA ASP A 204 -13.33 17.60 -13.54
C ASP A 204 -13.07 16.90 -12.20
N LEU A 205 -12.45 17.60 -11.24
CA LEU A 205 -12.24 17.10 -9.88
C LEU A 205 -13.57 16.83 -9.17
N LYS A 206 -14.58 17.68 -9.42
CA LYS A 206 -15.91 17.47 -8.85
C LYS A 206 -16.60 16.24 -9.44
N MET A 207 -16.51 16.03 -10.74
CA MET A 207 -17.05 14.83 -11.39
C MET A 207 -16.34 13.56 -10.91
N ALA A 208 -15.01 13.59 -10.83
CA ALA A 208 -14.25 12.47 -10.29
C ALA A 208 -14.61 12.19 -8.82
N GLN A 209 -14.77 13.23 -7.98
CA GLN A 209 -15.22 13.05 -6.61
C GLN A 209 -16.51 12.23 -6.53
N LEU A 210 -17.54 12.59 -7.31
CA LEU A 210 -18.84 11.93 -7.26
C LEU A 210 -18.72 10.44 -7.63
N LEU A 211 -17.98 10.12 -8.69
CA LEU A 211 -17.75 8.73 -9.13
C LEU A 211 -16.94 7.92 -8.11
N ILE A 212 -15.93 8.54 -7.51
CA ILE A 212 -15.11 7.90 -6.49
C ILE A 212 -15.91 7.67 -5.21
N GLU A 213 -16.74 8.64 -4.78
CA GLU A 213 -17.62 8.49 -3.62
C GLU A 213 -18.59 7.34 -3.80
N ASP A 214 -19.22 7.23 -4.98
CA ASP A 214 -20.13 6.13 -5.29
C ASP A 214 -19.39 4.78 -5.22
N GLN A 215 -18.27 4.65 -5.94
CA GLN A 215 -17.48 3.42 -5.96
C GLN A 215 -16.99 3.01 -4.56
N VAL A 216 -16.55 3.96 -3.73
CA VAL A 216 -16.09 3.68 -2.37
C VAL A 216 -17.26 3.26 -1.48
N ASN A 217 -18.38 4.00 -1.49
CA ASN A 217 -19.54 3.70 -0.66
C ASN A 217 -20.17 2.35 -1.03
N GLU A 218 -20.23 2.00 -2.32
CA GLU A 218 -20.66 0.67 -2.77
C GLU A 218 -19.72 -0.44 -2.29
N THR A 219 -18.40 -0.20 -2.33
CA THR A 219 -17.41 -1.21 -1.95
C THR A 219 -17.48 -1.50 -0.45
N ILE A 220 -17.60 -0.46 0.38
CA ILE A 220 -17.66 -0.62 1.84
C ILE A 220 -19.03 -1.13 2.32
N ALA A 221 -20.10 -0.96 1.52
CA ALA A 221 -21.41 -1.55 1.82
C ALA A 221 -21.42 -3.08 1.73
N LYS A 222 -20.49 -3.67 0.96
CA LYS A 222 -20.35 -5.11 0.75
C LYS A 222 -19.53 -5.81 1.84
N GLN A 223 -18.95 -5.06 2.78
CA GLN A 223 -18.01 -5.57 3.77
C GLN A 223 -18.56 -5.40 5.19
N ASP A 224 -18.18 -6.31 6.08
CA ASP A 224 -18.45 -6.15 7.50
C ASP A 224 -17.68 -4.94 8.05
N PRO A 225 -18.39 -3.99 8.67
CA PRO A 225 -17.77 -2.74 9.04
C PRO A 225 -16.91 -2.88 10.29
N GLN A 226 -15.70 -2.31 10.25
CA GLN A 226 -14.82 -2.23 11.41
C GLN A 226 -15.41 -1.32 12.51
N PRO A 227 -15.01 -1.47 13.79
CA PRO A 227 -15.66 -0.77 14.91
C PRO A 227 -15.66 0.76 14.81
N PHE A 228 -14.57 1.35 14.33
CA PHE A 228 -14.35 2.80 14.29
C PHE A 228 -14.37 3.38 12.87
N GLN A 229 -14.68 2.58 11.85
CA GLN A 229 -14.77 3.09 10.48
C GLN A 229 -16.02 3.95 10.25
N ILE A 230 -15.93 4.86 9.28
CA ILE A 230 -17.10 5.54 8.72
C ILE A 230 -18.04 4.55 8.01
N ARG A 231 -19.34 4.81 8.10
CA ARG A 231 -20.38 3.93 7.54
C ARG A 231 -20.77 4.36 6.13
N CYS A 232 -21.24 3.41 5.33
CA CYS A 232 -21.92 3.73 4.09
C CYS A 232 -23.29 4.37 4.41
N PRO A 233 -23.76 5.37 3.65
CA PRO A 233 -23.12 6.01 2.50
C PRO A 233 -22.39 7.31 2.89
N ASP A 234 -21.84 7.42 4.09
CA ASP A 234 -21.31 8.67 4.65
C ASP A 234 -19.87 8.98 4.25
N TRP A 235 -19.17 8.07 3.55
CA TRP A 235 -17.83 8.37 3.07
C TRP A 235 -17.89 9.48 2.02
N ARG A 236 -17.08 10.53 2.21
CA ARG A 236 -16.96 11.69 1.32
C ARG A 236 -15.51 11.91 0.92
N GLY A 237 -15.28 12.16 -0.35
CA GLY A 237 -13.99 12.52 -0.95
C GLY A 237 -13.88 14.02 -1.19
N ASP A 238 -14.39 14.83 -0.27
CA ASP A 238 -14.47 16.29 -0.37
C ASP A 238 -13.11 17.00 -0.21
N VAL A 239 -12.06 16.26 0.14
CA VAL A 239 -10.68 16.71 0.15
C VAL A 239 -9.79 15.69 -0.56
N VAL A 240 -8.94 16.18 -1.45
CA VAL A 240 -7.96 15.37 -2.17
C VAL A 240 -6.57 15.98 -2.03
N LEU A 241 -5.60 15.14 -1.66
CA LEU A 241 -4.18 15.49 -1.74
C LEU A 241 -3.63 14.96 -3.07
N VAL A 242 -3.34 15.87 -3.99
CA VAL A 242 -2.73 15.53 -5.27
C VAL A 242 -1.22 15.52 -5.10
N ASN A 243 -0.60 14.41 -5.48
CA ASN A 243 0.84 14.23 -5.46
C ASN A 243 1.33 14.12 -6.91
N ARG A 244 2.26 14.99 -7.29
CA ARG A 244 2.98 14.97 -8.56
C ARG A 244 4.35 14.34 -8.35
N TYR A 245 4.61 13.27 -9.10
CA TYR A 245 5.88 12.58 -9.12
C TYR A 245 6.52 12.73 -10.48
N ASP A 246 7.67 13.38 -10.52
CA ASP A 246 8.53 13.39 -11.69
C ASP A 246 9.33 12.07 -11.75
N ARG A 247 10.32 11.99 -12.64
CA ARG A 247 11.12 10.77 -12.86
C ARG A 247 11.74 10.21 -11.57
N ASP A 248 12.45 11.05 -10.82
CA ASP A 248 13.23 10.64 -9.65
C ASP A 248 12.49 10.87 -8.32
N SER A 249 11.25 11.34 -8.37
CA SER A 249 10.43 11.61 -7.20
C SER A 249 10.03 10.30 -6.51
N ASN A 250 10.00 10.32 -5.18
CA ASN A 250 9.56 9.19 -4.37
C ASN A 250 8.73 9.68 -3.17
N LEU A 251 8.14 8.73 -2.48
CA LEU A 251 7.55 8.93 -1.17
C LEU A 251 7.93 7.74 -0.30
N ASP A 252 8.71 7.99 0.75
CA ASP A 252 9.23 6.96 1.66
C ASP A 252 8.13 6.18 2.40
N TRP A 253 8.53 5.06 3.01
CA TRP A 253 7.64 4.21 3.80
C TRP A 253 6.88 4.98 4.89
N HIS A 254 5.57 5.01 4.78
CA HIS A 254 4.67 5.66 5.74
C HIS A 254 3.34 4.94 5.82
N SER A 255 2.54 5.32 6.81
CA SER A 255 1.09 5.10 6.83
C SER A 255 0.46 6.49 6.87
N ASP A 256 -0.73 6.64 6.28
CA ASP A 256 -1.40 7.92 6.27
C ASP A 256 -1.76 8.37 7.69
N ARG A 257 -1.71 9.68 7.91
CA ARG A 257 -1.95 10.28 9.23
C ARG A 257 -3.43 10.25 9.56
N MET A 258 -3.77 9.51 10.60
CA MET A 258 -5.14 9.33 11.08
C MET A 258 -5.71 10.52 11.86
N THR A 259 -4.88 11.48 12.27
CA THR A 259 -5.26 12.60 13.16
C THR A 259 -6.57 13.28 12.77
N SER A 260 -6.71 13.65 11.50
CA SER A 260 -7.84 14.46 10.99
C SER A 260 -8.88 13.62 10.23
N ILE A 261 -8.56 12.35 9.93
CA ILE A 261 -9.38 11.42 9.14
C ILE A 261 -9.92 10.26 9.99
N GLY A 262 -9.61 10.25 11.28
CA GLY A 262 -10.05 9.26 12.26
C GLY A 262 -9.27 7.94 12.24
N PRO A 263 -9.51 7.08 13.25
CA PRO A 263 -9.09 5.68 13.23
C PRO A 263 -9.81 4.93 12.11
N GLN A 264 -9.20 3.84 11.65
CA GLN A 264 -9.74 2.98 10.62
C GLN A 264 -10.23 3.75 9.37
N PRO A 265 -9.41 4.70 8.86
CA PRO A 265 -9.84 5.52 7.76
C PRO A 265 -9.94 4.69 6.48
N ILE A 266 -10.88 5.07 5.62
CA ILE A 266 -10.97 4.58 4.25
C ILE A 266 -10.38 5.67 3.34
N ILE A 267 -9.42 5.30 2.50
CA ILE A 267 -8.69 6.23 1.63
C ILE A 267 -8.75 5.72 0.20
N ALA A 268 -9.14 6.59 -0.73
CA ALA A 268 -9.22 6.25 -2.14
C ALA A 268 -8.06 6.92 -2.90
N SER A 269 -7.22 6.12 -3.54
CA SER A 269 -6.04 6.61 -4.27
C SER A 269 -6.19 6.33 -5.76
N LEU A 270 -6.47 7.37 -6.55
CA LEU A 270 -6.54 7.31 -8.00
C LEU A 270 -5.18 7.65 -8.60
N SER A 271 -4.62 6.73 -9.40
CA SER A 271 -3.37 6.91 -10.14
C SER A 271 -3.65 7.28 -11.59
N LEU A 272 -3.02 8.35 -12.07
CA LEU A 272 -3.08 8.84 -13.44
C LEU A 272 -1.66 9.04 -14.01
N GLY A 273 -1.49 8.82 -15.30
CA GLY A 273 -0.25 9.06 -16.01
C GLY A 273 0.75 7.90 -15.92
N CYS A 274 2.03 8.23 -15.80
CA CYS A 274 3.11 7.25 -15.87
C CYS A 274 3.08 6.27 -14.69
N VAL A 275 3.34 4.99 -14.97
CA VAL A 275 3.31 3.93 -13.96
C VAL A 275 4.48 4.07 -12.99
N ARG A 276 4.24 3.79 -11.70
CA ARG A 276 5.27 3.74 -10.66
C ARG A 276 5.05 2.57 -9.72
N GLU A 277 6.12 2.15 -9.05
CA GLU A 277 6.06 1.13 -8.02
C GLU A 277 5.43 1.69 -6.75
N PHE A 278 4.23 1.22 -6.43
CA PHE A 278 3.63 1.37 -5.12
C PHE A 278 3.96 0.13 -4.30
N ARG A 279 4.82 0.26 -3.28
CA ARG A 279 5.23 -0.88 -2.46
C ARG A 279 4.47 -0.88 -1.15
N VAL A 280 4.09 -2.07 -0.69
CA VAL A 280 3.32 -2.29 0.53
C VAL A 280 4.01 -3.33 1.39
N ARG A 281 4.03 -3.14 2.70
CA ARG A 281 4.50 -4.14 3.68
C ARG A 281 3.73 -4.00 4.98
N ARG A 282 3.60 -5.09 5.73
CA ARG A 282 3.05 -5.00 7.09
C ARG A 282 3.99 -4.19 7.99
N THR A 283 3.42 -3.51 8.97
CA THR A 283 4.15 -2.76 9.99
C THR A 283 4.84 -3.69 10.97
N TYR A 284 4.31 -4.89 11.16
CA TYR A 284 4.86 -5.95 11.99
C TYR A 284 4.57 -7.33 11.37
N PRO A 285 5.47 -8.32 11.55
CA PRO A 285 6.82 -8.19 12.10
C PRO A 285 7.75 -7.30 11.24
N ALA A 286 8.89 -6.87 11.77
CA ALA A 286 9.76 -5.89 11.09
C ALA A 286 10.28 -6.34 9.70
N ASN A 287 10.33 -7.65 9.46
CA ASN A 287 10.84 -8.28 8.24
C ASN A 287 9.71 -8.85 7.36
N SER A 288 8.51 -8.26 7.41
CA SER A 288 7.41 -8.70 6.56
C SER A 288 7.72 -8.57 5.07
N GLN A 289 7.14 -9.48 4.29
CA GLN A 289 7.18 -9.47 2.84
C GLN A 289 6.81 -8.09 2.28
N VAL A 290 7.57 -7.64 1.28
CA VAL A 290 7.26 -6.44 0.51
C VAL A 290 6.53 -6.87 -0.76
N TYR A 291 5.34 -6.32 -0.97
CA TYR A 291 4.60 -6.45 -2.22
C TYR A 291 4.80 -5.20 -3.07
N VAL A 292 4.93 -5.37 -4.38
CA VAL A 292 5.05 -4.29 -5.36
C VAL A 292 3.80 -4.31 -6.24
N LEU A 293 3.09 -3.18 -6.25
CA LEU A 293 1.95 -2.92 -7.11
C LEU A 293 2.37 -1.88 -8.15
N ARG A 294 1.90 -2.01 -9.39
CA ARG A 294 2.12 -1.04 -10.47
C ARG A 294 0.79 -0.55 -11.00
N PRO A 295 0.10 0.36 -10.28
CA PRO A 295 -1.18 0.89 -10.74
C PRO A 295 -0.98 1.68 -12.05
N PRO A 296 -1.58 1.23 -13.18
CA PRO A 296 -1.52 1.96 -14.42
C PRO A 296 -2.37 3.23 -14.37
N HIS A 297 -2.37 3.99 -15.47
CA HIS A 297 -3.29 5.10 -15.66
C HIS A 297 -4.74 4.69 -15.34
N ASN A 298 -5.51 5.62 -14.78
CA ASN A 298 -6.93 5.47 -14.42
C ASN A 298 -7.21 4.26 -13.51
N THR A 299 -6.39 4.09 -12.48
CA THR A 299 -6.54 2.99 -11.51
C THR A 299 -6.85 3.53 -10.13
N LEU A 300 -7.98 3.10 -9.57
CA LEU A 300 -8.39 3.39 -8.21
C LEU A 300 -8.01 2.25 -7.28
N MET A 301 -7.30 2.60 -6.21
CA MET A 301 -6.99 1.70 -5.11
C MET A 301 -7.69 2.22 -3.85
N ILE A 302 -8.57 1.41 -3.26
CA ILE A 302 -9.25 1.75 -2.01
C ILE A 302 -8.52 1.04 -0.88
N MET A 303 -7.90 1.82 0.00
CA MET A 303 -7.34 1.33 1.25
C MET A 303 -8.44 1.35 2.30
N HIS A 304 -8.92 0.18 2.70
CA HIS A 304 -10.00 0.01 3.65
C HIS A 304 -9.56 0.23 5.10
N ALA A 305 -10.56 0.34 5.99
CA ALA A 305 -10.39 0.32 7.43
C ALA A 305 -9.48 -0.83 7.90
N GLY A 306 -8.38 -0.50 8.58
CA GLY A 306 -7.33 -1.45 8.98
C GLY A 306 -6.05 -1.35 8.15
N PHE A 307 -6.09 -0.79 6.93
CA PHE A 307 -4.90 -0.69 6.09
C PHE A 307 -3.82 0.21 6.71
N GLN A 308 -4.19 1.40 7.21
CA GLN A 308 -3.23 2.34 7.79
C GLN A 308 -2.67 1.86 9.14
N GLU A 309 -3.42 1.01 9.83
CA GLU A 309 -3.05 0.37 11.09
C GLU A 309 -2.06 -0.77 10.90
N GLU A 310 -2.23 -1.57 9.84
CA GLU A 310 -1.52 -2.83 9.62
C GLU A 310 -0.38 -2.70 8.61
N TYR A 311 -0.47 -1.77 7.66
CA TYR A 311 0.47 -1.64 6.55
C TYR A 311 1.16 -0.28 6.51
N LYS A 312 2.38 -0.31 5.98
CA LYS A 312 3.09 0.86 5.46
C LYS A 312 3.18 0.72 3.95
N HIS A 313 3.21 1.86 3.28
CA HIS A 313 3.36 1.94 1.84
C HIS A 313 4.35 3.03 1.42
N CYS A 314 4.87 2.91 0.21
CA CYS A 314 5.77 3.89 -0.39
C CYS A 314 5.56 3.98 -1.90
N VAL A 315 5.94 5.12 -2.50
CA VAL A 315 6.09 5.25 -3.96
C VAL A 315 7.58 5.25 -4.26
N HIS A 316 8.05 4.21 -4.93
CA HIS A 316 9.46 4.01 -5.20
C HIS A 316 9.83 4.61 -6.57
N ALA A 317 10.89 5.41 -6.62
CA ALA A 317 11.39 6.05 -7.85
C ALA A 317 11.97 5.06 -8.88
N GLY A 318 12.13 3.79 -8.51
CA GLY A 318 12.83 2.79 -9.31
C GLY A 318 14.35 2.96 -9.22
N PRO A 319 15.12 2.08 -9.89
CA PRO A 319 16.55 2.27 -10.08
C PRO A 319 16.83 3.58 -10.84
N LYS A 320 17.87 4.32 -10.41
CA LYS A 320 18.41 5.44 -11.19
C LYS A 320 18.81 4.88 -12.56
N ASN A 321 18.23 5.40 -13.65
CA ASN A 321 18.37 4.94 -15.05
C ASN A 321 17.47 3.77 -15.49
N ALA A 322 16.46 3.38 -14.71
CA ALA A 322 15.45 2.45 -15.23
C ALA A 322 14.68 3.10 -16.39
N THR A 323 14.48 2.35 -17.48
CA THR A 323 13.58 2.75 -18.55
C THR A 323 12.15 2.79 -18.01
N LEU A 324 11.54 3.98 -18.05
CA LEU A 324 10.13 4.17 -17.72
C LEU A 324 9.33 4.21 -19.01
N GLU A 325 8.29 3.39 -19.09
CA GLU A 325 7.29 3.51 -20.16
C GLU A 325 6.59 4.87 -20.04
N GLN A 326 6.74 5.70 -21.07
CA GLN A 326 6.15 7.03 -21.09
C GLN A 326 4.65 6.94 -21.35
N HIS A 327 3.88 7.71 -20.60
CA HIS A 327 2.47 7.91 -20.84
C HIS A 327 2.26 8.90 -22.01
N PRO A 328 1.30 8.67 -22.92
CA PRO A 328 1.08 9.56 -24.08
C PRO A 328 0.85 11.03 -23.70
N ILE A 329 0.11 11.28 -22.63
CA ILE A 329 -0.23 12.64 -22.17
C ILE A 329 0.85 13.24 -21.27
N SER A 330 1.27 12.52 -20.23
CA SER A 330 2.11 13.07 -19.15
C SER A 330 3.58 12.68 -19.24
N LYS A 331 3.99 11.95 -20.28
CA LYS A 331 5.35 11.41 -20.46
C LYS A 331 5.78 10.59 -19.24
N ASP A 332 6.80 11.02 -18.50
CA ASP A 332 7.25 10.34 -17.30
C ASP A 332 6.58 10.83 -16.01
N ILE A 333 5.66 11.79 -16.05
CA ILE A 333 4.99 12.31 -14.85
C ILE A 333 3.85 11.38 -14.42
N ARG A 334 3.80 11.10 -13.12
CA ARG A 334 2.67 10.44 -12.45
C ARG A 334 1.93 11.42 -11.56
N ILE A 335 0.62 11.44 -11.67
CA ILE A 335 -0.27 12.17 -10.77
C ILE A 335 -1.05 11.17 -9.92
N ASN A 336 -1.12 11.42 -8.61
CA ASN A 336 -1.91 10.60 -7.69
C ASN A 336 -2.86 11.46 -6.87
N LEU A 337 -4.15 11.19 -6.99
CA LEU A 337 -5.21 11.84 -6.23
C LEU A 337 -5.55 10.97 -5.03
N THR A 338 -5.15 11.40 -3.83
CA THR A 338 -5.46 10.70 -2.58
C THR A 338 -6.66 11.37 -1.91
N TYR A 339 -7.85 10.82 -2.13
CA TYR A 339 -9.10 11.24 -1.51
C TYR A 339 -9.17 10.73 -0.07
N ARG A 340 -9.52 11.64 0.84
CA ARG A 340 -9.65 11.34 2.27
C ARG A 340 -10.91 11.99 2.81
N CYS A 341 -11.66 11.23 3.62
CA CYS A 341 -12.79 11.78 4.35
C CYS A 341 -12.31 12.43 5.65
N TYR A 342 -12.37 13.76 5.73
CA TYR A 342 -12.00 14.47 6.95
C TYR A 342 -13.18 14.56 7.90
N LEU A 343 -12.99 14.04 9.11
CA LEU A 343 -14.08 13.90 10.07
C LEU A 343 -14.18 15.14 10.96
N GLN A 344 -15.34 15.80 10.95
CA GLN A 344 -15.57 17.03 11.71
C GLN A 344 -15.26 16.89 13.20
N THR A 345 -15.62 15.76 13.81
CA THR A 345 -15.30 15.46 15.22
C THR A 345 -13.79 15.53 15.47
N TYR A 346 -12.97 14.99 14.57
CA TYR A 346 -11.52 14.97 14.72
C TYR A 346 -10.87 16.32 14.38
N LEU A 347 -11.43 17.06 13.42
CA LEU A 347 -10.97 18.42 13.11
C LEU A 347 -11.21 19.39 14.28
N ARG A 348 -12.34 19.28 14.97
CA ARG A 348 -12.75 20.19 16.04
C ARG A 348 -12.20 19.80 17.41
N ASN A 349 -12.17 18.50 17.71
CA ASN A 349 -11.88 18.00 19.06
C ASN A 349 -10.49 17.37 19.17
N CYS A 350 -9.58 17.62 18.21
CA CYS A 350 -8.21 17.13 18.27
C CYS A 350 -7.56 17.57 19.60
N PRO A 351 -7.07 16.63 20.43
CA PRO A 351 -6.54 16.98 21.73
C PRO A 351 -5.21 17.72 21.62
N THR A 352 -4.96 18.58 22.61
CA THR A 352 -3.68 19.25 22.79
C THR A 352 -2.83 18.56 23.85
N CYS A 353 -1.52 18.69 23.72
CA CYS A 353 -0.54 18.14 24.65
C CYS A 353 -0.59 18.89 25.99
N THR A 354 -0.74 18.17 27.10
CA THR A 354 -0.77 18.77 28.45
C THR A 354 0.58 19.33 28.90
N LYS A 355 1.69 18.88 28.31
CA LYS A 355 3.04 19.33 28.67
C LYS A 355 3.44 20.63 27.97
N CYS A 356 3.01 20.83 26.72
CA CYS A 356 3.49 21.95 25.89
C CYS A 356 2.41 22.69 25.09
N GLY A 357 1.15 22.28 25.17
CA GLY A 357 0.04 22.88 24.42
C GLY A 357 0.02 22.60 22.91
N SER A 358 1.04 21.93 22.35
CA SER A 358 1.08 21.59 20.92
C SER A 358 -0.01 20.58 20.53
N SER A 359 -0.36 20.54 19.24
CA SER A 359 -1.21 19.50 18.67
C SER A 359 -0.67 18.09 18.92
N MET A 360 -1.54 17.10 18.80
CA MET A 360 -1.18 15.69 18.95
C MET A 360 -1.58 14.91 17.70
N ASP A 361 -0.78 13.92 17.34
CA ASP A 361 -1.08 12.98 16.26
C ASP A 361 -1.74 11.71 16.79
N LEU A 362 -2.79 11.24 16.12
CA LEU A 362 -3.36 9.94 16.40
C LEU A 362 -2.46 8.83 15.86
N ARG A 363 -2.14 7.85 16.70
CA ARG A 363 -1.34 6.67 16.35
C ARG A 363 -1.93 5.41 16.98
N ARG A 364 -1.55 4.26 16.42
CA ARG A 364 -1.83 2.94 16.98
C ARG A 364 -0.53 2.28 17.42
N ALA A 365 -0.53 1.69 18.61
CA ALA A 365 0.59 0.89 19.10
C ALA A 365 0.73 -0.40 18.28
N PHE A 366 1.94 -0.69 17.79
CA PHE A 366 2.23 -1.86 16.94
C PHE A 366 3.34 -2.78 17.48
N LYS A 367 4.28 -2.26 18.29
CA LYS A 367 5.50 -3.00 18.67
C LYS A 367 5.25 -4.10 19.70
N ASP A 368 4.78 -3.73 20.88
CA ASP A 368 4.63 -4.66 22.01
C ASP A 368 3.28 -5.39 21.92
N PRO A 369 3.25 -6.72 21.83
CA PRO A 369 2.02 -7.52 21.77
C PRO A 369 1.00 -7.21 22.88
N LYS A 370 1.44 -6.82 24.10
CA LYS A 370 0.53 -6.52 25.23
C LYS A 370 -0.26 -5.23 25.02
N THR A 371 0.38 -4.23 24.43
CA THR A 371 -0.20 -2.89 24.18
C THR A 371 -0.63 -2.69 22.73
N ARG A 372 -0.30 -3.65 21.84
CA ARG A 372 -0.66 -3.61 20.42
C ARG A 372 -2.16 -3.37 20.25
N GLY A 373 -2.49 -2.53 19.29
CA GLY A 373 -3.87 -2.15 18.99
C GLY A 373 -4.39 -0.94 19.76
N GLN A 374 -3.72 -0.50 20.83
CA GLN A 374 -4.14 0.69 21.56
C GLN A 374 -3.93 1.96 20.73
N TYR A 375 -4.94 2.80 20.70
CA TYR A 375 -4.84 4.12 20.08
C TYR A 375 -4.35 5.15 21.09
N LEU A 376 -3.41 5.99 20.63
CA LEU A 376 -2.71 6.97 21.45
C LEU A 376 -2.63 8.28 20.67
N TRP A 377 -2.85 9.39 21.37
CA TRP A 377 -2.47 10.70 20.91
C TRP A 377 -1.04 10.97 21.35
N GLN A 378 -0.14 11.23 20.41
CA GLN A 378 1.26 11.54 20.67
C GLN A 378 1.55 13.00 20.29
N CYS A 379 2.25 13.73 21.14
CA CYS A 379 2.63 15.12 20.84
C CYS A 379 3.37 15.23 19.50
N SER A 380 2.95 16.17 18.66
CA SER A 380 3.51 16.36 17.31
C SER A 380 4.67 17.36 17.29
N ARG A 381 5.08 17.90 18.44
CA ARG A 381 6.11 18.96 18.58
C ARG A 381 7.44 18.60 17.92
N GLY A 382 7.79 17.31 17.87
CA GLY A 382 8.98 16.81 17.17
C GLY A 382 9.07 17.20 15.69
N TYR A 383 7.93 17.42 15.01
CA TYR A 383 7.92 17.88 13.61
C TYR A 383 8.35 19.35 13.44
N LYS A 384 8.38 20.12 14.53
CA LYS A 384 8.94 21.48 14.60
C LYS A 384 10.42 21.48 15.02
N GLY A 385 11.03 20.31 15.22
CA GLY A 385 12.43 20.19 15.65
C GLY A 385 12.61 20.29 17.17
N GLU A 386 11.53 20.23 17.95
CA GLU A 386 11.55 20.36 19.41
C GLU A 386 11.01 19.09 20.06
N ASP A 387 11.65 18.63 21.14
CA ASP A 387 11.28 17.38 21.80
C ASP A 387 10.10 17.55 22.76
N CYS A 388 9.15 16.62 22.69
CA CYS A 388 8.10 16.44 23.69
C CYS A 388 7.57 15.00 23.64
N ASP A 389 7.54 14.36 24.79
CA ASP A 389 7.11 12.97 25.01
C ASP A 389 5.65 12.87 25.48
N GLY A 390 4.87 13.95 25.36
CA GLY A 390 3.48 13.96 25.82
C GLY A 390 2.62 12.94 25.06
N VAL A 391 1.95 12.07 25.81
CA VAL A 391 1.06 11.03 25.26
C VAL A 391 -0.26 11.00 26.05
N LYS A 392 -1.37 10.77 25.35
CA LYS A 392 -2.69 10.49 25.94
C LYS A 392 -3.26 9.21 25.32
N ARG A 393 -4.03 8.43 26.08
CA ARG A 393 -4.82 7.34 25.51
C ARG A 393 -6.02 7.91 24.76
N ALA A 394 -6.24 7.41 23.56
CA ALA A 394 -7.40 7.81 22.78
C ALA A 394 -8.63 7.04 23.26
N ASP A 395 -9.78 7.70 23.25
CA ASP A 395 -11.08 7.07 23.45
C ASP A 395 -12.09 7.72 22.51
N PHE A 396 -12.49 6.97 21.49
CA PHE A 396 -13.36 7.45 20.43
C PHE A 396 -14.84 7.50 20.83
N GLN A 397 -15.20 6.97 22.00
CA GLN A 397 -16.53 7.11 22.58
C GLN A 397 -16.70 8.46 23.31
N ASN A 398 -15.59 9.12 23.68
CA ASN A 398 -15.61 10.41 24.33
C ASN A 398 -15.53 11.55 23.31
N GLU A 399 -16.29 12.62 23.53
CA GLU A 399 -16.26 13.82 22.68
C GLU A 399 -14.87 14.46 22.59
N CYS A 400 -14.10 14.44 23.69
CA CYS A 400 -12.73 14.96 23.75
C CYS A 400 -11.68 14.01 23.14
N LEU A 401 -12.10 12.87 22.58
CA LEU A 401 -11.27 11.86 21.93
C LEU A 401 -10.19 11.23 22.82
N THR A 402 -10.22 11.47 24.13
CA THR A 402 -9.26 10.96 25.11
C THR A 402 -9.98 10.29 26.26
N VAL A 403 -9.30 9.36 26.93
CA VAL A 403 -9.77 8.83 28.22
C VAL A 403 -9.92 9.95 29.25
N ARG A 404 -10.91 9.85 30.15
CA ARG A 404 -11.08 10.82 31.24
C ARG A 404 -10.13 10.52 32.39
N ASN A 405 -9.88 9.23 32.64
CA ASN A 405 -8.93 8.74 33.62
C ASN A 405 -7.86 7.89 32.95
N TYR A 406 -6.57 8.13 33.25
CA TYR A 406 -5.46 7.37 32.67
C TYR A 406 -5.51 5.86 32.98
N LYS A 407 -6.25 5.44 34.02
CA LYS A 407 -6.50 4.03 34.34
C LYS A 407 -7.43 3.33 33.33
N GLU A 408 -8.23 4.07 32.56
CA GLU A 408 -9.10 3.51 31.52
C GLU A 408 -8.25 2.93 30.38
N GLN A 409 -8.70 1.81 29.80
CA GLN A 409 -7.92 1.11 28.77
C GLN A 409 -7.83 1.88 27.44
N GLY A 410 -8.76 2.80 27.19
CA GLY A 410 -8.91 3.53 25.93
C GLY A 410 -9.44 2.66 24.79
N SER A 411 -9.60 3.27 23.61
CA SER A 411 -9.98 2.56 22.39
C SER A 411 -8.84 1.67 21.90
N ARG A 412 -9.20 0.44 21.49
CA ARG A 412 -8.27 -0.58 20.99
C ARG A 412 -8.89 -1.31 19.80
N TRP A 413 -8.08 -1.59 18.78
CA TRP A 413 -8.45 -2.51 17.71
C TRP A 413 -7.27 -3.40 17.33
N LEU A 414 -7.55 -4.69 17.16
CA LEU A 414 -6.61 -5.71 16.70
C LEU A 414 -7.13 -6.32 15.41
N ALA A 415 -6.23 -6.53 14.44
CA ALA A 415 -6.57 -7.24 13.21
C ALA A 415 -7.02 -8.69 13.54
N PRO A 416 -8.02 -9.25 12.82
CA PRO A 416 -8.52 -10.62 13.03
C PRO A 416 -7.46 -11.72 13.06
N ASP A 417 -6.30 -11.51 12.45
CA ASP A 417 -5.18 -12.46 12.36
C ASP A 417 -4.04 -12.21 13.36
N ASP A 418 -4.14 -11.20 14.22
CA ASP A 418 -3.10 -10.85 15.22
C ASP A 418 -3.15 -11.76 16.47
N ASN A 419 -2.86 -13.04 16.28
CA ASN A 419 -2.90 -14.06 17.32
C ASN A 419 -1.84 -13.85 18.41
N GLU A 420 -0.68 -13.31 18.04
CA GLU A 420 0.40 -13.00 18.99
C GLU A 420 -0.08 -12.00 20.05
N ALA A 421 -0.69 -10.89 19.63
CA ALA A 421 -1.22 -9.89 20.54
C ALA A 421 -2.38 -10.43 21.38
N ARG A 422 -3.32 -11.18 20.76
CA ARG A 422 -4.42 -11.80 21.51
C ARG A 422 -3.90 -12.73 22.61
N ASN A 423 -2.91 -13.57 22.31
CA ASN A 423 -2.35 -14.49 23.28
C ASN A 423 -1.62 -13.73 24.40
N ALA A 424 -0.80 -12.74 24.05
CA ALA A 424 -0.09 -11.92 25.04
C ALA A 424 -1.03 -11.14 25.97
N GLN A 425 -2.21 -10.75 25.48
CA GLN A 425 -3.20 -9.99 26.24
C GLN A 425 -4.10 -10.87 27.12
N LYS A 426 -4.32 -12.15 26.76
CA LYS A 426 -5.01 -13.13 27.61
C LYS A 426 -4.21 -13.55 28.84
N VAL A 427 -2.89 -13.56 28.75
CA VAL A 427 -1.99 -13.97 29.86
C VAL A 427 -1.84 -12.87 30.93
N GLY A 428 -2.31 -11.65 30.65
CA GLY A 428 -2.26 -10.49 31.56
C GLY A 428 -3.58 -10.14 32.25
N THR A 429 -4.63 -10.93 32.04
CA THR A 429 -5.91 -10.91 32.79
C THR A 429 -5.96 -12.12 33.69
#